data_AF-A0A8S8XMT8-F1
#
_entry.id   AF-A0A8S8XMT8-F1
#
_cell.length_a   1.000
_cell.length_b   1.000
_cell.length_c   1.000
_cell.angle_alpha   90.00
_cell.angle_beta   90.00
_cell.angle_gamma   90.00
#
_symmetry.space_group_name_H-M   'P 1'
#
loop_
_entity.id
_entity.type
_entity.pdbx_description
1 polymer ?
#
loop_
_entity_poly.entity_id
_entity_poly.type
_entity_poly.pdbx_seq_one_letter_code
_entity_poly.pdbx_strand_id
1 'polypeptide(L)'
;MKGEAETEEFIRDLIEDVAGIDSIYFDACYCEVTVICNNPGEAVGKRGANAKAIRDECGWLVKFERTPPIYSKTMHDIRGYRASHAKERRKLLKDFGLNIYRPKRPGSFWVRTTALGSYREVGRACHLVTSNESRVMIDVGVNIASDTDPMPYFTAPEALPMEKMDAVILTHAHLDHAGMLPVLFRYGYRGPVYCTPPTRDMMLLLQSDYLKVGGSEGKSTLRYGRHSNLYEACYRC
;
A
#
# COMPACT_ATOMS: atom_id res chain seq x y z
N MET A 1 -18.72 13.91 13.18
CA MET A 1 -17.33 14.22 12.84
C MET A 1 -17.33 15.55 12.13
N LYS A 2 -16.50 16.48 12.59
CA LYS A 2 -16.32 17.78 11.96
C LYS A 2 -15.67 17.63 10.59
N GLY A 3 -15.84 18.62 9.73
CA GLY A 3 -15.18 18.66 8.43
C GLY A 3 -13.65 18.71 8.58
N GLU A 4 -12.92 18.33 7.53
CA GLU A 4 -11.44 18.35 7.55
C GLU A 4 -10.91 19.77 7.77
N ALA A 5 -11.46 20.77 7.08
CA ALA A 5 -11.07 22.18 7.24
C ALA A 5 -11.33 22.71 8.67
N GLU A 6 -12.50 22.43 9.23
CA GLU A 6 -12.86 22.83 10.60
C GLU A 6 -11.97 22.13 11.65
N THR A 7 -11.59 20.87 11.37
CA THR A 7 -10.69 20.11 12.24
C THR A 7 -9.26 20.64 12.15
N GLU A 8 -8.80 21.02 10.96
CA GLU A 8 -7.49 21.62 10.76
C GLU A 8 -7.37 22.96 11.51
N GLU A 9 -8.37 23.83 11.38
CA GLU A 9 -8.42 25.11 12.12
C GLU A 9 -8.34 24.88 13.64
N PHE A 10 -9.16 23.97 14.16
CA PHE A 10 -9.14 23.62 15.59
C PHE A 10 -7.77 23.07 16.05
N ILE A 11 -7.11 22.25 15.24
CA ILE A 11 -5.78 21.71 15.57
C ILE A 11 -4.75 22.84 15.62
N ARG A 12 -4.75 23.75 14.63
CA ARG A 12 -3.82 24.88 14.59
C ARG A 12 -3.99 25.78 15.81
N ASP A 13 -5.23 26.16 16.12
CA ASP A 13 -5.52 26.98 17.30
C ASP A 13 -5.09 26.32 18.61
N LEU A 14 -5.17 24.98 18.69
CA LEU A 14 -4.85 24.25 19.91
C LEU A 14 -3.36 24.06 20.16
N ILE A 15 -2.56 23.83 19.12
CA ILE A 15 -1.17 23.36 19.28
C ILE A 15 -0.10 24.06 18.43
N GLU A 16 -0.44 24.97 17.51
CA GLU A 16 0.55 25.59 16.60
C GLU A 16 1.69 26.27 17.37
N ASP A 17 1.35 27.07 18.38
CA ASP A 17 2.30 27.85 19.17
C ASP A 17 3.28 27.00 20.01
N VAL A 18 2.89 25.77 20.35
CA VAL A 18 3.69 24.89 21.22
C VAL A 18 4.42 23.81 20.42
N ALA A 19 3.77 23.25 19.39
CA ALA A 19 4.29 22.09 18.68
C ALA A 19 5.05 22.47 17.40
N GLY A 20 4.75 23.62 16.78
CA GLY A 20 5.22 24.02 15.46
C GLY A 20 4.78 23.01 14.39
N ILE A 21 3.60 23.20 13.81
CA ILE A 21 3.03 22.26 12.85
C ILE A 21 3.71 22.43 11.50
N ASP A 22 4.22 21.33 10.94
CA ASP A 22 4.76 21.29 9.58
C ASP A 22 3.65 20.96 8.57
N SER A 23 2.91 19.88 8.81
CA SER A 23 1.87 19.42 7.89
C SER A 23 0.81 18.57 8.58
N ILE A 24 -0.42 18.58 8.03
CA ILE A 24 -1.56 17.82 8.54
C ILE A 24 -2.11 16.97 7.40
N TYR A 25 -2.35 15.68 7.67
CA TYR A 25 -2.90 14.74 6.69
C TYR A 25 -4.12 14.04 7.24
N PHE A 26 -5.22 14.06 6.50
CA PHE A 26 -6.45 13.35 6.84
C PHE A 26 -6.53 12.01 6.09
N ASP A 27 -6.84 10.93 6.82
CA ASP A 27 -7.27 9.66 6.24
C ASP A 27 -8.71 9.38 6.68
N ALA A 28 -9.65 9.92 5.90
CA ALA A 28 -11.08 9.70 6.13
C ALA A 28 -11.50 8.22 6.05
N CYS A 29 -10.66 7.33 5.48
CA CYS A 29 -10.95 5.89 5.47
C CYS A 29 -10.94 5.33 6.89
N TYR A 30 -9.95 5.74 7.68
CA TYR A 30 -9.75 5.32 9.07
C TYR A 30 -10.26 6.31 10.11
N CYS A 31 -10.79 7.46 9.68
CA CYS A 31 -11.19 8.55 10.57
C CYS A 31 -10.01 9.05 11.42
N GLU A 32 -8.84 9.12 10.80
CA GLU A 32 -7.57 9.48 11.44
C GLU A 32 -6.99 10.76 10.83
N VAL A 33 -6.34 11.58 11.66
CA VAL A 33 -5.54 12.73 11.27
C VAL A 33 -4.11 12.54 11.76
N THR A 34 -3.15 12.70 10.86
CA THR A 34 -1.71 12.69 11.18
C THR A 34 -1.19 14.10 11.17
N VAL A 35 -0.72 14.59 12.30
CA VAL A 35 -0.12 15.91 12.46
C VAL A 35 1.39 15.75 12.57
N ILE A 36 2.12 16.24 11.58
CA ILE A 36 3.57 16.35 11.58
C ILE A 36 3.95 17.67 12.25
N CYS A 37 4.76 17.60 13.31
CA CYS A 37 5.18 18.78 14.07
C CYS A 37 6.57 18.62 14.67
N ASN A 38 7.20 19.73 15.04
CA ASN A 38 8.56 19.72 15.56
C ASN A 38 8.64 19.07 16.96
N ASN A 39 7.63 19.31 17.80
CA ASN A 39 7.55 18.82 19.17
C ASN A 39 6.29 17.95 19.43
N PRO A 40 6.28 16.67 19.04
CA PRO A 40 5.12 15.78 19.23
C PRO A 40 4.71 15.59 20.70
N GLY A 41 5.67 15.62 21.63
CA GLY A 41 5.38 15.47 23.06
C GLY A 41 4.50 16.60 23.61
N GLU A 42 4.75 17.84 23.15
CA GLU A 42 3.92 18.99 23.51
C GLU A 42 2.60 18.99 22.75
N ALA A 43 2.61 18.58 21.48
CA ALA A 43 1.41 18.40 20.66
C ALA A 43 0.39 17.45 21.30
N VAL A 44 0.84 16.33 21.87
CA VAL A 44 -0.02 15.38 22.61
C VAL A 44 -0.64 16.03 23.86
N GLY A 45 0.08 16.94 24.50
CA GLY A 45 -0.30 17.57 25.76
C GLY A 45 -0.15 16.67 26.98
N LYS A 46 -0.21 17.26 28.18
CA LYS A 46 -0.09 16.52 29.45
C LYS A 46 -1.16 15.42 29.52
N ARG A 47 -0.72 14.15 29.66
CA ARG A 47 -1.60 12.96 29.71
C ARG A 47 -2.54 12.84 28.50
N GLY A 48 -2.12 13.33 27.33
CA GLY A 48 -2.90 13.26 26.09
C GLY A 48 -4.09 14.20 26.04
N ALA A 49 -4.06 15.32 26.77
CA ALA A 49 -5.17 16.27 26.84
C ALA A 49 -5.57 16.78 25.45
N ASN A 50 -4.60 17.18 24.61
CA ASN A 50 -4.88 17.73 23.28
C ASN A 50 -5.40 16.63 22.34
N ALA A 51 -4.82 15.42 22.41
CA ALA A 51 -5.29 14.28 21.64
C ALA A 51 -6.75 13.92 21.96
N LYS A 52 -7.13 14.00 23.24
CA LYS A 52 -8.52 13.79 23.69
C LYS A 52 -9.43 14.92 23.23
N ALA A 53 -9.00 16.17 23.34
CA ALA A 53 -9.77 17.33 22.89
C ALA A 53 -10.09 17.22 21.39
N ILE A 54 -9.11 16.91 20.54
CA ILE A 54 -9.33 16.72 19.10
C ILE A 54 -10.33 15.58 18.83
N ARG A 55 -10.20 14.47 19.55
CA ARG A 55 -11.14 13.34 19.43
C ARG A 55 -12.56 13.74 19.86
N ASP A 56 -12.70 14.39 21.01
CA ASP A 56 -13.99 14.66 21.63
C ASP A 56 -14.74 15.79 20.89
N GLU A 57 -14.03 16.83 20.43
CA GLU A 57 -14.59 17.97 19.70
C GLU A 57 -14.76 17.70 18.20
N CYS A 58 -13.77 17.09 17.55
CA CYS A 58 -13.76 16.91 16.09
C CYS A 58 -14.23 15.51 15.66
N GLY A 59 -14.09 14.50 16.53
CA GLY A 59 -14.41 13.11 16.23
C GLY A 59 -13.31 12.35 15.47
N TRP A 60 -12.14 12.98 15.26
CA TRP A 60 -11.01 12.38 14.55
C TRP A 60 -10.02 11.75 15.54
N LEU A 61 -9.48 10.58 15.19
CA LEU A 61 -8.34 10.02 15.90
C LEU A 61 -7.08 10.74 15.46
N VAL A 62 -6.29 11.29 16.39
CA VAL A 62 -5.06 12.01 16.04
C VAL A 62 -3.81 11.19 16.32
N LYS A 63 -2.87 11.25 15.38
CA LYS A 63 -1.48 10.79 15.56
C LYS A 63 -0.54 11.97 15.37
N PHE A 64 0.38 12.14 16.32
CA PHE A 64 1.43 13.15 16.24
C PHE A 64 2.74 12.47 15.81
N GLU A 65 3.32 12.97 14.72
CA GLU A 65 4.59 12.52 14.18
C GLU A 65 5.61 13.66 14.22
N ARG A 66 6.89 13.34 14.43
CA ARG A 66 7.96 14.35 14.40
C ARG A 66 8.21 14.76 12.94
N THR A 67 8.41 16.06 12.71
CA THR A 67 8.90 16.57 11.43
C THR A 67 10.15 15.80 10.98
N PRO A 68 10.12 15.11 9.83
CA PRO A 68 11.29 14.41 9.35
C PRO A 68 12.36 15.44 8.92
N PRO A 69 13.65 15.14 9.09
CA PRO A 69 14.72 16.05 8.68
C PRO A 69 14.79 16.23 7.16
N ILE A 70 14.24 15.28 6.40
CA ILE A 70 14.20 15.30 4.94
C ILE A 70 12.77 15.09 4.49
N TYR A 71 12.28 16.02 3.67
CA TYR A 71 10.97 15.91 3.04
C TYR A 71 10.98 14.80 1.96
N SER A 72 9.98 13.92 2.01
CA SER A 72 9.77 12.88 1.00
C SER A 72 8.54 13.19 0.17
N LYS A 73 8.76 13.56 -1.10
CA LYS A 73 7.68 13.77 -2.07
C LYS A 73 6.82 12.51 -2.24
N THR A 74 7.44 11.33 -2.28
CA THR A 74 6.72 10.06 -2.43
C THR A 74 5.72 9.82 -1.30
N MET A 75 6.09 10.10 -0.05
CA MET A 75 5.17 9.96 1.07
C MET A 75 4.01 10.96 1.00
N HIS A 76 4.30 12.21 0.61
CA HIS A 76 3.27 13.22 0.41
C HIS A 76 2.26 12.80 -0.67
N ASP A 77 2.75 12.34 -1.83
CA ASP A 77 1.93 11.88 -2.95
C ASP A 77 1.07 10.66 -2.55
N ILE A 78 1.62 9.71 -1.80
CA ILE A 78 0.87 8.54 -1.28
C ILE A 78 -0.23 8.98 -0.32
N ARG A 79 0.06 9.88 0.63
CA ARG A 79 -0.92 10.38 1.59
C ARG A 79 -2.06 11.11 0.87
N GLY A 80 -1.75 11.99 -0.08
CA GLY A 80 -2.73 12.70 -0.91
C GLY A 80 -3.59 11.75 -1.76
N TYR A 81 -2.97 10.73 -2.38
CA TYR A 81 -3.70 9.73 -3.16
C TYR A 81 -4.67 8.92 -2.28
N ARG A 82 -4.22 8.49 -1.10
CA ARG A 82 -5.05 7.76 -0.14
C ARG A 82 -6.22 8.58 0.39
N ALA A 83 -6.00 9.87 0.65
CA ALA A 83 -7.03 10.80 1.11
C ALA A 83 -8.10 11.00 0.02
N SER A 84 -7.69 11.34 -1.20
CA SER A 84 -8.61 11.58 -2.33
C SER A 84 -9.48 10.37 -2.70
N HIS A 85 -9.05 9.15 -2.38
CA HIS A 85 -9.79 7.93 -2.67
C HIS A 85 -10.35 7.22 -1.42
N ALA A 86 -10.43 7.90 -0.27
CA ALA A 86 -10.83 7.30 1.00
C ALA A 86 -12.19 6.56 0.96
N LYS A 87 -13.17 7.08 0.22
CA LYS A 87 -14.51 6.46 0.08
C LYS A 87 -14.43 5.09 -0.60
N GLU A 88 -13.63 4.97 -1.64
CA GLU A 88 -13.47 3.71 -2.37
C GLU A 88 -12.60 2.72 -1.55
N ARG A 89 -11.54 3.19 -0.88
CA ARG A 89 -10.74 2.37 0.07
C ARG A 89 -11.62 1.74 1.14
N ARG A 90 -12.55 2.51 1.70
CA ARG A 90 -13.47 2.01 2.74
C ARG A 90 -14.32 0.85 2.22
N LYS A 91 -14.78 0.91 0.96
CA LYS A 91 -15.51 -0.18 0.32
C LYS A 91 -14.60 -1.41 0.14
N LEU A 92 -13.38 -1.22 -0.35
CA LEU A 92 -12.43 -2.31 -0.54
C LEU A 92 -12.06 -3.01 0.75
N LEU A 93 -11.76 -2.27 1.83
CA LEU A 93 -11.44 -2.86 3.13
C LEU A 93 -12.62 -3.68 3.69
N LYS A 94 -13.85 -3.22 3.46
CA LYS A 94 -15.05 -3.99 3.81
C LYS A 94 -15.12 -5.29 3.01
N ASP A 95 -14.92 -5.23 1.70
CA ASP A 95 -14.96 -6.40 0.81
C ASP A 95 -13.84 -7.40 1.17
N PHE A 96 -12.63 -6.92 1.49
CA PHE A 96 -11.52 -7.73 1.97
C PHE A 96 -11.85 -8.41 3.29
N GLY A 97 -12.40 -7.66 4.25
CA GLY A 97 -12.84 -8.23 5.53
C GLY A 97 -13.88 -9.33 5.34
N LEU A 98 -14.90 -9.10 4.52
CA LEU A 98 -15.92 -10.11 4.20
C LEU A 98 -15.31 -11.36 3.56
N ASN A 99 -14.30 -11.21 2.70
CA ASN A 99 -13.61 -12.34 2.09
C ASN A 99 -12.72 -13.12 3.08
N ILE A 100 -12.05 -12.43 4.02
CA ILE A 100 -11.20 -13.04 5.05
C ILE A 100 -12.04 -13.86 6.03
N TYR A 101 -13.20 -13.34 6.45
CA TYR A 101 -14.09 -13.98 7.42
C TYR A 101 -15.19 -14.85 6.77
N ARG A 102 -15.01 -15.26 5.52
CA ARG A 102 -15.92 -16.19 4.85
C ARG A 102 -16.00 -17.53 5.60
N PRO A 103 -17.13 -18.27 5.52
CA PRO A 103 -17.20 -19.63 6.05
C PRO A 103 -16.12 -20.54 5.44
N LYS A 104 -15.57 -21.42 6.27
CA LYS A 104 -14.61 -22.44 5.84
C LYS A 104 -15.23 -23.39 4.82
N ARG A 105 -14.44 -23.78 3.82
CA ARG A 105 -14.89 -24.69 2.76
C ARG A 105 -14.68 -26.14 3.25
N PRO A 106 -15.65 -27.03 3.01
CA PRO A 106 -15.47 -28.44 3.36
C PRO A 106 -14.30 -29.05 2.57
N GLY A 107 -13.51 -29.90 3.21
CA GLY A 107 -12.42 -30.62 2.55
C GLY A 107 -11.29 -30.99 3.50
N SER A 108 -10.45 -31.92 3.06
CA SER A 108 -9.23 -32.29 3.79
C SER A 108 -8.18 -31.18 3.71
N PHE A 109 -7.47 -30.97 4.81
CA PHE A 109 -6.40 -29.99 4.87
C PHE A 109 -5.21 -30.42 4.02
N TRP A 110 -4.67 -29.48 3.23
CA TRP A 110 -3.41 -29.62 2.51
C TRP A 110 -2.81 -28.25 2.25
N VAL A 111 -1.49 -28.23 2.00
CA VAL A 111 -0.75 -27.04 1.59
C VAL A 111 0.21 -27.40 0.46
N ARG A 112 0.33 -26.52 -0.53
CA ARG A 112 1.26 -26.62 -1.66
C ARG A 112 1.93 -25.29 -1.91
N THR A 113 3.19 -25.35 -2.30
CA THR A 113 3.95 -24.22 -2.84
C THR A 113 4.26 -24.47 -4.30
N THR A 114 3.97 -23.50 -5.18
CA THR A 114 4.29 -23.54 -6.60
C THR A 114 5.30 -22.45 -6.92
N ALA A 115 6.39 -22.83 -7.56
CA ALA A 115 7.43 -21.93 -8.03
C ALA A 115 6.98 -21.22 -9.32
N LEU A 116 6.81 -19.90 -9.29
CA LEU A 116 6.44 -19.10 -10.47
C LEU A 116 7.57 -18.17 -10.95
N GLY A 117 8.68 -18.07 -10.21
CA GLY A 117 9.91 -17.37 -10.59
C GLY A 117 10.91 -17.32 -9.42
N SER A 118 12.19 -17.05 -9.70
CA SER A 118 13.30 -17.04 -8.71
C SER A 118 13.72 -18.43 -8.19
N TYR A 119 13.42 -19.50 -8.94
CA TYR A 119 13.90 -20.85 -8.63
C TYR A 119 14.98 -21.25 -9.62
N ARG A 120 16.22 -21.44 -9.12
CA ARG A 120 17.44 -21.65 -9.92
C ARG A 120 17.83 -20.46 -10.80
N GLU A 121 17.40 -19.26 -10.41
CA GLU A 121 17.71 -17.98 -11.06
C GLU A 121 17.64 -16.85 -10.03
N VAL A 122 18.10 -15.65 -10.40
CA VAL A 122 17.89 -14.40 -9.64
C VAL A 122 17.00 -13.48 -10.48
N GLY A 123 16.00 -12.87 -9.85
CA GLY A 123 15.00 -12.04 -10.51
C GLY A 123 13.61 -12.65 -10.50
N ARG A 124 12.59 -11.82 -10.78
CA ARG A 124 11.18 -12.24 -10.95
C ARG A 124 10.62 -13.13 -9.82
N ALA A 125 10.96 -12.84 -8.56
CA ALA A 125 10.48 -13.62 -7.42
C ALA A 125 8.95 -13.69 -7.38
N CYS A 126 8.42 -14.91 -7.32
CA CYS A 126 7.00 -15.18 -7.26
C CYS A 126 6.76 -16.60 -6.76
N HIS A 127 6.15 -16.70 -5.59
CA HIS A 127 5.87 -17.96 -4.91
C HIS A 127 4.37 -18.05 -4.67
N LEU A 128 3.72 -19.10 -5.17
CA LEU A 128 2.29 -19.30 -4.95
C LEU A 128 2.07 -20.34 -3.87
N VAL A 129 1.51 -19.91 -2.74
CA VAL A 129 1.07 -20.79 -1.65
C VAL A 129 -0.42 -21.05 -1.81
N THR A 130 -0.79 -22.33 -1.87
CA THR A 130 -2.18 -22.76 -1.99
C THR A 130 -2.54 -23.74 -0.90
N SER A 131 -3.76 -23.64 -0.41
CA SER A 131 -4.39 -24.62 0.47
C SER A 131 -5.71 -25.07 -0.13
N ASN A 132 -6.42 -25.96 0.59
CA ASN A 132 -7.79 -26.35 0.23
C ASN A 132 -8.76 -25.16 0.16
N GLU A 133 -8.46 -24.02 0.81
CA GLU A 133 -9.36 -22.87 0.88
C GLU A 133 -8.84 -21.59 0.24
N SER A 134 -7.51 -21.44 0.14
CA SER A 134 -6.89 -20.15 -0.11
C SER A 134 -5.74 -20.19 -1.13
N ARG A 135 -5.50 -19.04 -1.75
CA ARG A 135 -4.39 -18.80 -2.69
C ARG A 135 -3.71 -17.48 -2.32
N VAL A 136 -2.43 -17.55 -1.96
CA VAL A 136 -1.64 -16.39 -1.58
C VAL A 136 -0.38 -16.36 -2.43
N MET A 137 -0.12 -15.22 -3.07
CA MET A 137 1.10 -14.99 -3.81
C MET A 137 2.09 -14.23 -2.91
N ILE A 138 3.32 -14.71 -2.84
CA ILE A 138 4.42 -14.07 -2.12
C ILE A 138 5.39 -13.57 -3.18
N ASP A 139 5.59 -12.26 -3.20
CA ASP A 139 6.33 -11.49 -4.19
C ASP A 139 5.77 -11.61 -5.62
N VAL A 140 6.00 -10.55 -6.40
CA VAL A 140 5.65 -10.39 -7.82
C VAL A 140 6.71 -9.53 -8.48
N GLY A 141 7.90 -10.10 -8.61
CA GLY A 141 9.07 -9.41 -9.12
C GLY A 141 9.16 -9.26 -10.63
N VAL A 142 10.12 -8.44 -11.06
CA VAL A 142 10.64 -8.41 -12.45
C VAL A 142 12.08 -8.95 -12.50
N ASN A 143 12.45 -9.66 -13.55
CA ASN A 143 13.87 -9.89 -13.86
C ASN A 143 14.41 -8.71 -14.67
N ILE A 144 15.16 -7.83 -14.02
CA ILE A 144 15.69 -6.59 -14.63
C ILE A 144 16.81 -6.90 -15.64
N ALA A 145 17.47 -8.05 -15.51
CA ALA A 145 18.58 -8.46 -16.37
C ALA A 145 18.12 -9.14 -17.68
N SER A 146 16.82 -9.40 -17.84
CA SER A 146 16.27 -10.07 -19.02
C SER A 146 15.23 -9.21 -19.72
N ASP A 147 15.48 -8.89 -20.99
CA ASP A 147 14.49 -8.19 -21.83
C ASP A 147 13.49 -9.17 -22.49
N THR A 148 13.80 -10.46 -22.55
CA THR A 148 13.00 -11.48 -23.25
C THR A 148 11.88 -12.05 -22.37
N ASP A 149 12.21 -12.52 -21.17
CA ASP A 149 11.26 -13.13 -20.23
C ASP A 149 11.36 -12.52 -18.82
N PRO A 150 11.03 -11.23 -18.66
CA PRO A 150 11.18 -10.51 -17.39
C PRO A 150 10.14 -10.88 -16.33
N MET A 151 9.09 -11.63 -16.68
CA MET A 151 7.91 -11.80 -15.84
C MET A 151 7.90 -13.16 -15.13
N PRO A 152 7.24 -13.27 -13.97
CA PRO A 152 6.84 -14.55 -13.42
C PRO A 152 5.87 -15.29 -14.36
N TYR A 153 5.73 -16.60 -14.17
CA TYR A 153 4.84 -17.46 -14.94
C TYR A 153 3.35 -17.27 -14.57
N PHE A 154 2.80 -16.09 -14.84
CA PHE A 154 1.38 -15.76 -14.59
C PHE A 154 0.39 -16.58 -15.42
N THR A 155 0.85 -17.24 -16.47
CA THR A 155 0.06 -18.14 -17.32
C THR A 155 -0.05 -19.55 -16.76
N ALA A 156 0.66 -19.87 -15.66
CA ALA A 156 0.55 -21.17 -15.01
C ALA A 156 -0.92 -21.43 -14.61
N PRO A 157 -1.48 -22.63 -14.88
CA PRO A 157 -2.86 -22.95 -14.54
C PRO A 157 -3.21 -22.71 -13.06
N GLU A 158 -2.25 -22.92 -12.17
CA GLU A 158 -2.39 -22.71 -10.72
C GLU A 158 -2.55 -21.23 -10.34
N ALA A 159 -1.94 -20.32 -11.09
CA ALA A 159 -2.04 -18.88 -10.86
C ALA A 159 -3.37 -18.30 -11.36
N LEU A 160 -4.03 -18.99 -12.31
CA LEU A 160 -5.26 -18.55 -12.92
C LEU A 160 -6.53 -19.12 -12.23
N PRO A 161 -7.66 -18.41 -12.32
CA PRO A 161 -7.78 -16.99 -12.68
C PRO A 161 -7.30 -16.06 -11.54
N MET A 162 -6.78 -14.88 -11.89
CA MET A 162 -6.17 -13.94 -10.92
C MET A 162 -7.17 -13.36 -9.93
N GLU A 163 -8.45 -13.29 -10.30
CA GLU A 163 -9.54 -12.82 -9.43
C GLU A 163 -9.75 -13.74 -8.21
N LYS A 164 -9.27 -14.99 -8.27
CA LYS A 164 -9.38 -15.96 -7.16
C LYS A 164 -8.20 -15.92 -6.19
N MET A 165 -7.24 -15.02 -6.40
CA MET A 165 -6.13 -14.82 -5.46
C MET A 165 -6.64 -14.06 -4.22
N ASP A 166 -6.41 -14.60 -3.02
CA ASP A 166 -6.89 -13.99 -1.78
C ASP A 166 -6.03 -12.81 -1.33
N ALA A 167 -4.72 -12.88 -1.58
CA ALA A 167 -3.77 -11.88 -1.14
C ALA A 167 -2.47 -11.95 -1.94
N VAL A 168 -1.77 -10.81 -2.00
CA VAL A 168 -0.36 -10.71 -2.37
C VAL A 168 0.40 -10.21 -1.14
N ILE A 169 1.52 -10.84 -0.83
CA ILE A 169 2.42 -10.42 0.25
C ILE A 169 3.74 -10.01 -0.39
N LEU A 170 4.24 -8.81 -0.08
CA LEU A 170 5.56 -8.38 -0.53
C LEU A 170 6.54 -8.45 0.64
N THR A 171 7.67 -9.10 0.42
CA THR A 171 8.73 -9.23 1.42
C THR A 171 9.47 -7.90 1.62
N HIS A 172 9.79 -7.21 0.53
CA HIS A 172 10.46 -5.91 0.52
C HIS A 172 10.28 -5.20 -0.84
N ALA A 173 10.82 -3.99 -0.97
CA ALA A 173 10.50 -3.08 -2.07
C ALA A 173 11.30 -3.29 -3.37
N HIS A 174 12.32 -4.15 -3.39
CA HIS A 174 13.14 -4.30 -4.59
C HIS A 174 12.30 -4.77 -5.78
N LEU A 175 12.70 -4.32 -6.98
CA LEU A 175 11.94 -4.56 -8.22
C LEU A 175 11.85 -6.05 -8.55
N ASP A 176 12.86 -6.85 -8.21
CA ASP A 176 12.84 -8.30 -8.35
C ASP A 176 11.91 -9.03 -7.37
N HIS A 177 11.23 -8.31 -6.47
CA HIS A 177 10.19 -8.80 -5.57
C HIS A 177 8.84 -8.09 -5.73
N ALA A 178 8.82 -6.83 -6.15
CA ALA A 178 7.58 -6.03 -6.22
C ALA A 178 7.28 -5.46 -7.62
N GLY A 179 8.21 -5.56 -8.57
CA GLY A 179 8.13 -4.82 -9.83
C GLY A 179 6.90 -5.13 -10.68
N MET A 180 6.46 -6.38 -10.74
CA MET A 180 5.34 -6.80 -11.59
C MET A 180 3.96 -6.68 -10.94
N LEU A 181 3.86 -6.13 -9.73
CA LEU A 181 2.56 -5.91 -9.07
C LEU A 181 1.55 -5.11 -9.91
N PRO A 182 1.92 -3.99 -10.59
CA PRO A 182 0.99 -3.24 -11.44
C PRO A 182 0.45 -4.08 -12.62
N VAL A 183 1.25 -5.02 -13.12
CA VAL A 183 0.84 -5.96 -14.18
C VAL A 183 -0.17 -6.96 -13.65
N LEU A 184 -0.02 -7.41 -12.40
CA LEU A 184 -0.98 -8.31 -11.76
C LEU A 184 -2.38 -7.67 -11.66
N PHE A 185 -2.48 -6.38 -11.31
CA PHE A 185 -3.75 -5.64 -11.35
C PHE A 185 -4.33 -5.56 -12.76
N ARG A 186 -3.49 -5.33 -13.77
CA ARG A 186 -3.92 -5.35 -15.17
C ARG A 186 -4.50 -6.71 -15.57
N TYR A 187 -3.97 -7.80 -15.04
CA TYR A 187 -4.42 -9.17 -15.30
C TYR A 187 -5.64 -9.61 -14.48
N GLY A 188 -6.28 -8.69 -13.75
CA GLY A 188 -7.55 -8.95 -13.08
C GLY A 188 -7.44 -9.15 -11.58
N TYR A 189 -6.25 -9.07 -10.98
CA TYR A 189 -6.14 -9.10 -9.52
C TYR A 189 -6.86 -7.89 -8.90
N ARG A 190 -7.66 -8.14 -7.86
CA ARG A 190 -8.43 -7.10 -7.15
C ARG A 190 -8.34 -7.22 -5.62
N GLY A 191 -7.51 -8.13 -5.11
CA GLY A 191 -7.35 -8.38 -3.68
C GLY A 191 -6.43 -7.36 -2.97
N PRO A 192 -6.21 -7.56 -1.65
CA PRO A 192 -5.31 -6.75 -0.83
C PRO A 192 -3.83 -7.03 -1.12
N VAL A 193 -2.96 -6.04 -0.88
CA VAL A 193 -1.51 -6.24 -0.91
C VAL A 193 -0.97 -5.98 0.49
N TYR A 194 -0.30 -6.96 1.09
CA TYR A 194 0.28 -6.83 2.42
C TYR A 194 1.77 -6.56 2.32
N CYS A 195 2.22 -5.46 2.93
CA CYS A 195 3.63 -5.12 3.06
C CYS A 195 3.82 -4.15 4.24
N THR A 196 5.07 -3.88 4.62
CA THR A 196 5.35 -2.86 5.63
C THR A 196 5.17 -1.45 5.04
N PRO A 197 4.85 -0.41 5.85
CA PRO A 197 4.72 0.96 5.34
C PRO A 197 5.95 1.46 4.56
N PRO A 198 7.21 1.21 5.00
CA PRO A 198 8.38 1.56 4.20
C PRO A 198 8.46 0.82 2.87
N THR A 199 8.03 -0.45 2.83
CA THR A 199 8.00 -1.24 1.58
C THR A 199 7.03 -0.63 0.57
N ARG A 200 5.83 -0.24 1.01
CA ARG A 200 4.85 0.45 0.17
C ARG A 200 5.45 1.72 -0.47
N ASP A 201 6.08 2.56 0.36
CA ASP A 201 6.60 3.86 -0.08
C ASP A 201 7.78 3.69 -1.04
N MET A 202 8.71 2.79 -0.71
CA MET A 202 9.87 2.50 -1.57
C MET A 202 9.47 1.79 -2.87
N MET A 203 8.47 0.90 -2.82
CA MET A 203 7.97 0.21 -4.01
C MET A 203 7.43 1.21 -5.03
N LEU A 204 6.63 2.20 -4.62
CA LEU A 204 6.12 3.21 -5.54
C LEU A 204 7.25 4.02 -6.19
N LEU A 205 8.25 4.41 -5.39
CA LEU A 205 9.41 5.14 -5.87
C LEU A 205 10.16 4.34 -6.94
N LEU A 206 10.49 3.07 -6.63
CA LEU A 206 11.26 2.21 -7.52
C LEU A 206 10.49 1.83 -8.79
N GLN A 207 9.19 1.52 -8.68
CA GLN A 207 8.37 1.20 -9.85
C GLN A 207 8.16 2.42 -10.77
N SER A 208 8.01 3.62 -10.18
CA SER A 208 7.89 4.87 -10.95
C SER A 208 9.20 5.18 -11.69
N ASP A 209 10.34 5.00 -11.03
CA ASP A 209 11.65 5.17 -11.65
C ASP A 209 11.91 4.15 -12.76
N TYR A 210 11.59 2.88 -12.51
CA TYR A 210 11.70 1.81 -13.50
C TYR A 210 10.95 2.14 -14.81
N LEU A 211 9.75 2.69 -14.70
CA LEU A 211 8.97 3.12 -15.87
C LEU A 211 9.56 4.35 -16.57
N LYS A 212 10.06 5.31 -15.81
CA LYS A 212 10.68 6.52 -16.34
C LYS A 212 11.96 6.19 -17.11
N VAL A 213 12.85 5.39 -16.52
CA VAL A 213 14.09 4.92 -17.15
C VAL A 213 13.77 4.06 -18.36
N GLY A 214 12.88 3.06 -18.21
CA GLY A 214 12.48 2.20 -19.32
C GLY A 214 11.91 2.99 -20.52
N GLY A 215 11.06 3.99 -20.26
CA GLY A 215 10.54 4.86 -21.30
C GLY A 215 11.62 5.74 -21.97
N SER A 216 12.63 6.18 -21.21
CA SER A 216 13.74 7.00 -21.72
C SER A 216 14.75 6.18 -22.53
N GLU A 217 14.91 4.90 -22.21
CA GLU A 217 15.76 3.93 -22.93
C GLU A 217 15.04 3.29 -24.14
N GLY A 218 13.78 3.65 -24.40
CA GLY A 218 12.99 3.08 -25.49
C GLY A 218 12.53 1.63 -25.23
N LYS A 219 12.61 1.14 -23.99
CA LYS A 219 12.08 -0.17 -23.60
C LYS A 219 10.54 -0.13 -23.57
N SER A 220 9.93 -1.26 -23.93
CA SER A 220 8.47 -1.39 -23.92
C SER A 220 7.93 -1.43 -22.48
N THR A 221 7.45 -0.29 -21.99
CA THR A 221 6.75 -0.15 -20.70
C THR A 221 5.27 -0.51 -20.77
N LEU A 222 4.77 -0.87 -21.98
CA LEU A 222 3.36 -1.21 -22.27
C LEU A 222 2.78 -2.29 -21.34
N ARG A 223 3.63 -3.14 -20.77
CA ARG A 223 3.23 -4.21 -19.85
C ARG A 223 2.62 -3.68 -18.55
N TYR A 224 3.10 -2.53 -18.04
CA TYR A 224 2.63 -1.94 -16.78
C TYR A 224 1.27 -1.23 -16.88
N GLY A 225 0.83 -0.88 -18.10
CA GLY A 225 -0.45 -0.20 -18.31
C GLY A 225 -0.43 1.29 -17.94
N ARG A 226 -1.56 1.83 -17.47
CA ARG A 226 -1.68 3.25 -17.11
C ARG A 226 -0.92 3.53 -15.80
N HIS A 227 -0.35 4.74 -15.67
CA HIS A 227 0.30 5.21 -14.44
C HIS A 227 -0.57 5.06 -13.18
N SER A 228 -1.91 5.06 -13.32
CA SER A 228 -2.85 4.81 -12.22
C SER A 228 -2.62 3.48 -11.49
N ASN A 229 -2.13 2.46 -12.17
CA ASN A 229 -1.94 1.12 -11.60
C ASN A 229 -0.80 1.07 -10.57
N LEU A 230 0.15 2.02 -10.62
CA LEU A 230 1.22 2.15 -9.62
C LEU A 230 0.67 2.59 -8.26
N TYR A 231 -0.22 3.58 -8.29
CA TYR A 231 -0.87 4.09 -7.10
C TYR A 231 -1.90 3.11 -6.55
N GLU A 232 -2.52 2.30 -7.41
CA GLU A 232 -3.46 1.24 -7.00
C GLU A 232 -2.82 0.22 -6.05
N ALA A 233 -1.52 -0.05 -6.21
CA ALA A 233 -0.76 -0.87 -5.26
C ALA A 233 -0.70 -0.23 -3.86
N CYS A 234 -0.33 1.05 -3.79
CA CYS A 234 -0.22 1.80 -2.53
C CYS A 234 -1.57 2.03 -1.84
N TYR A 235 -2.62 1.98 -2.65
CA TYR A 235 -4.00 2.21 -2.28
C TYR A 235 -4.69 0.98 -1.68
N ARG A 236 -4.26 -0.23 -2.08
CA ARG A 236 -4.73 -1.53 -1.59
C ARG A 236 -3.87 -2.12 -0.45
N CYS A 237 -2.80 -1.40 -0.06
CA CYS A 237 -1.97 -1.67 1.13
C CYS A 237 -2.54 -1.06 2.42
#